data_AF-A0A956F6X2-F1
#
_entry.id   AF-A0A956F6X2-F1
#
_cell.length_a   1.000
_cell.length_b   1.000
_cell.length_c   1.000
_cell.angle_alpha   90.00
_cell.angle_beta   90.00
_cell.angle_gamma   90.00
#
_symmetry.space_group_name_H-M   'P 1'
#
loop_
_entity.id
_entity.type
_entity.pdbx_description
1 polymer ?
#
loop_
_entity_poly.entity_id
_entity_poly.type
_entity_poly.pdbx_seq_one_letter_code
_entity_poly.pdbx_strand_id
1 'polypeptide(L)'
;MRCWWPTPGAAQAGCLQTDAPCLLGDDDWVVLVPPPQYLRAYSFFVDPTYGTSTLVVVRRAGSTGFAEVTLECMGPLGGWQPIGSGDRFEYAHLELYRGGVGTVPACETSQHRASSDEDFGIVVWGTDHAASYGYPAGGTLRSINEVDVIPAG
;
A
#
# COMPACT_ATOMS: atom_id res chain seq x y z
N MET A 1 23.53 3.17 19.94
CA MET A 1 22.67 2.65 18.85
C MET A 1 21.53 1.89 19.51
N ARG A 2 20.32 2.46 19.52
CA ARG A 2 19.13 1.82 20.07
C ARG A 2 18.40 1.17 18.90
N CYS A 3 18.40 -0.15 18.83
CA CYS A 3 17.47 -0.90 17.99
C CYS A 3 16.05 -0.58 18.47
N TRP A 4 15.19 -0.16 17.54
CA TRP A 4 13.81 0.24 17.82
C TRP A 4 12.95 -1.01 18.04
N TRP A 5 13.23 -1.75 19.12
CA TRP A 5 12.31 -2.77 19.59
C TRP A 5 11.13 -2.07 20.26
N PRO A 6 9.87 -2.41 19.91
CA PRO A 6 8.72 -1.87 20.62
C PRO A 6 8.76 -2.33 22.08
N THR A 7 8.34 -1.44 22.98
CA THR A 7 8.08 -1.77 24.39
C THR A 7 7.10 -2.93 24.48
N PRO A 8 7.32 -3.91 25.38
CA PRO A 8 6.31 -4.91 25.69
C PRO A 8 5.00 -4.20 26.07
N GLY A 9 3.92 -4.48 25.35
CA GLY A 9 2.60 -3.90 25.61
C GLY A 9 2.21 -2.67 24.78
N ALA A 10 3.06 -2.18 23.87
CA ALA A 10 2.54 -1.35 22.78
C ALA A 10 1.86 -2.30 21.80
N ALA A 11 0.53 -2.42 21.89
CA ALA A 11 -0.27 -3.15 20.92
C ALA A 11 0.02 -2.53 19.54
N GLN A 12 0.86 -3.22 18.75
CA GLN A 12 0.88 -2.92 17.32
C GLN A 12 -0.52 -3.24 16.83
N ALA A 13 -1.05 -2.30 16.06
CA ALA A 13 -2.39 -2.41 15.52
C ALA A 13 -2.45 -3.68 14.65
N GLY A 14 -2.96 -4.78 15.22
CA GLY A 14 -3.20 -6.06 14.54
C GLY A 14 -3.11 -7.29 15.47
N CYS A 15 -2.61 -7.09 16.69
CA CYS A 15 -2.56 -8.15 17.70
C CYS A 15 -3.93 -8.40 18.33
N LEU A 16 -4.49 -9.59 18.12
CA LEU A 16 -5.71 -10.04 18.79
C LEU A 16 -5.47 -10.63 20.19
N GLN A 17 -4.21 -10.89 20.57
CA GLN A 17 -3.87 -11.46 21.87
C GLN A 17 -3.47 -10.38 22.87
N THR A 18 -4.15 -10.35 24.02
CA THR A 18 -3.88 -9.39 25.13
C THR A 18 -2.82 -9.87 26.11
N ASP A 19 -2.51 -11.18 26.13
CA ASP A 19 -1.79 -11.84 27.23
C ASP A 19 -0.47 -12.51 26.81
N ALA A 20 -0.02 -12.29 25.57
CA ALA A 20 1.23 -12.83 25.01
C ALA A 20 1.97 -11.74 24.22
N PRO A 21 3.31 -11.82 24.05
CA PRO A 21 4.01 -10.90 23.15
C PRO A 21 3.35 -10.96 21.76
N CYS A 22 3.09 -9.79 21.16
CA CYS A 22 2.61 -9.69 19.79
C CYS A 22 3.56 -10.41 18.84
N LEU A 23 3.24 -11.65 18.46
CA LEU A 23 4.01 -12.44 17.50
C LEU A 23 3.58 -12.06 16.08
N LEU A 24 3.63 -10.78 15.71
CA LEU A 24 3.37 -10.37 14.33
C LEU A 24 4.47 -10.91 13.41
N GLY A 25 4.14 -11.10 12.13
CA GLY A 25 5.13 -11.39 11.08
C GLY A 25 6.26 -10.36 11.04
N ASP A 26 7.40 -10.79 10.51
CA ASP A 26 8.58 -9.93 10.32
C ASP A 26 8.38 -8.92 9.19
N ASP A 27 9.29 -7.94 9.12
CA ASP A 27 9.27 -6.90 8.09
C ASP A 27 9.53 -7.50 6.70
N ASP A 28 8.72 -7.10 5.71
CA ASP A 28 8.84 -7.57 4.32
C ASP A 28 9.55 -6.54 3.42
N TRP A 29 10.20 -7.04 2.36
CA TRP A 29 10.89 -6.25 1.35
C TRP A 29 10.09 -6.26 0.06
N VAL A 30 9.48 -5.12 -0.27
CA VAL A 30 8.70 -4.95 -1.50
C VAL A 30 9.47 -4.19 -2.57
N VAL A 31 9.25 -4.57 -3.82
CA VAL A 31 9.74 -3.81 -4.97
C VAL A 31 8.95 -2.50 -5.07
N LEU A 32 9.66 -1.38 -5.15
CA LEU A 32 9.06 -0.09 -5.42
C LEU A 32 8.83 0.08 -6.93
N VAL A 33 7.57 0.26 -7.32
CA VAL A 33 7.21 0.55 -8.71
C VAL A 33 7.56 2.00 -9.03
N PRO A 34 8.33 2.28 -10.10
CA PRO A 34 8.62 3.66 -10.52
C PRO A 34 7.33 4.43 -10.85
N PRO A 35 7.19 5.71 -10.49
CA PRO A 35 5.98 6.48 -10.79
C PRO A 35 5.56 6.55 -12.26
N PRO A 36 6.46 6.57 -13.26
CA PRO A 36 6.06 6.48 -14.67
C PRO A 36 5.41 5.13 -15.05
N GLN A 37 5.53 4.12 -14.18
CA GLN A 37 4.95 2.79 -14.37
C GLN A 37 3.65 2.56 -13.60
N TYR A 38 3.15 3.58 -12.89
CA TYR A 38 1.83 3.56 -12.28
C TYR A 38 0.72 3.38 -13.32
N LEU A 39 -0.46 3.00 -12.82
CA LEU A 39 -1.65 2.74 -13.61
C LEU A 39 -2.81 3.61 -13.09
N ARG A 40 -3.85 3.75 -13.93
CA ARG A 40 -5.11 4.42 -13.57
C ARG A 40 -6.16 3.46 -13.00
N ALA A 41 -5.92 2.16 -13.08
CA ALA A 41 -6.82 1.15 -12.58
C ALA A 41 -6.03 -0.08 -12.10
N TYR A 42 -6.44 -0.64 -10.96
CA TYR A 42 -5.87 -1.85 -10.39
C TYR A 42 -6.95 -2.87 -10.07
N SER A 43 -6.61 -4.15 -10.21
CA SER A 43 -7.32 -5.27 -9.59
C SER A 43 -6.29 -6.07 -8.80
N PHE A 44 -6.50 -6.23 -7.50
CA PHE A 44 -5.53 -6.86 -6.60
C PHE A 44 -6.24 -7.67 -5.53
N PHE A 45 -5.47 -8.50 -4.81
CA PHE A 45 -6.01 -9.46 -3.85
C PHE A 45 -5.46 -9.21 -2.44
N VAL A 46 -6.35 -9.15 -1.48
CA VAL A 46 -5.99 -9.11 -0.06
C VAL A 46 -6.40 -10.45 0.53
N ASP A 47 -5.57 -11.01 1.40
CA ASP A 47 -5.94 -12.23 2.11
C ASP A 47 -6.80 -11.87 3.34
N PRO A 48 -8.12 -12.15 3.33
CA PRO A 48 -9.00 -11.81 4.44
C PRO A 48 -8.75 -12.67 5.69
N THR A 49 -7.91 -13.71 5.59
CA THR A 49 -7.57 -14.57 6.73
C THR A 49 -6.48 -13.98 7.62
N TYR A 50 -5.72 -12.98 7.14
CA TYR A 50 -4.68 -12.32 7.93
C TYR A 50 -5.29 -11.37 8.96
N GLY A 51 -4.69 -11.34 10.15
CA GLY A 51 -5.13 -10.49 11.26
C GLY A 51 -5.17 -8.99 10.93
N THR A 52 -4.37 -8.51 9.99
CA THR A 52 -4.44 -7.13 9.48
C THR A 52 -4.05 -7.09 8.01
N SER A 53 -4.75 -6.27 7.22
CA SER A 53 -4.36 -5.94 5.86
C SER A 53 -4.52 -4.46 5.59
N THR A 54 -3.46 -3.85 5.06
CA THR A 54 -3.37 -2.41 4.79
C THR A 54 -2.89 -2.13 3.38
N LEU A 55 -3.18 -0.93 2.91
CA LEU A 55 -2.70 -0.40 1.64
C LEU A 55 -1.87 0.84 1.91
N VAL A 56 -0.76 0.97 1.18
CA VAL A 56 -0.10 2.26 0.96
C VAL A 56 -0.40 2.67 -0.48
N VAL A 57 -1.15 3.75 -0.64
CA VAL A 57 -1.51 4.29 -1.94
C VAL A 57 -0.71 5.56 -2.17
N VAL A 58 -0.02 5.66 -3.31
CA VAL A 58 0.74 6.84 -3.71
C VAL A 58 0.12 7.42 -4.97
N ARG A 59 -0.29 8.69 -4.94
CA ARG A 59 -0.79 9.38 -6.13
C ARG A 59 0.18 10.44 -6.60
N ARG A 60 0.25 10.63 -7.92
CA ARG A 60 1.02 11.70 -8.55
C ARG A 60 0.09 12.86 -8.92
N ALA A 61 0.55 14.09 -8.74
CA ALA A 61 -0.16 15.26 -9.27
C ALA A 61 -0.15 15.25 -10.81
N GLY A 62 -1.32 15.36 -11.42
CA GLY A 62 -1.51 15.61 -12.84
C GLY A 62 -1.43 17.12 -13.16
N SER A 63 -1.82 17.51 -14.38
CA SER A 63 -1.76 18.92 -14.81
C SER A 63 -2.71 19.84 -14.04
N THR A 64 -3.77 19.29 -13.45
CA THR A 64 -4.79 20.01 -12.68
C THR A 64 -4.70 19.74 -11.19
N GLY A 65 -3.61 19.14 -10.71
CA GLY A 65 -3.41 18.72 -9.33
C GLY A 65 -3.67 17.23 -9.12
N PHE A 66 -3.98 16.85 -7.88
CA PHE A 66 -4.20 15.44 -7.53
C PHE A 66 -5.60 14.97 -7.94
N ALA A 67 -5.66 13.90 -8.74
CA ALA A 67 -6.91 13.21 -8.99
C ALA A 67 -7.37 12.43 -7.74
N GLU A 68 -8.68 12.27 -7.63
CA GLU A 68 -9.29 11.39 -6.64
C GLU A 68 -8.94 9.93 -6.95
N VAL A 69 -8.54 9.18 -5.93
CA VAL A 69 -8.38 7.73 -6.03
C VAL A 69 -9.55 7.11 -5.29
N THR A 70 -10.25 6.18 -5.94
CA THR A 70 -11.44 5.52 -5.41
C THR A 70 -11.19 4.03 -5.33
N LEU A 71 -11.47 3.45 -4.16
CA LEU A 71 -11.51 2.01 -3.97
C LEU A 71 -12.98 1.57 -3.98
N GLU A 72 -13.34 0.61 -4.83
CA GLU A 72 -14.75 0.29 -5.11
C GLU A 72 -15.56 -0.08 -3.86
N CYS A 73 -14.93 -0.72 -2.88
CA CYS A 73 -15.61 -1.17 -1.66
C CYS A 73 -15.80 -0.07 -0.59
N MET A 74 -15.06 1.04 -0.64
CA MET A 74 -15.14 2.11 0.38
C MET A 74 -15.31 3.53 -0.18
N GLY A 75 -15.24 3.69 -1.50
CA GLY A 75 -15.35 4.98 -2.16
C GLY A 75 -14.04 5.77 -2.22
N PRO A 76 -14.12 7.11 -2.33
CA PRO A 76 -12.96 7.99 -2.41
C PRO A 76 -12.03 7.88 -1.21
N LEU A 77 -10.73 7.80 -1.49
CA LEU A 77 -9.69 7.69 -0.47
C LEU A 77 -9.32 9.07 0.08
N GLY A 78 -9.16 9.16 1.40
CA GLY A 78 -8.75 10.36 2.12
C GLY A 78 -7.45 10.18 2.89
N GLY A 79 -7.14 11.13 3.79
CA GLY A 79 -5.98 11.03 4.68
C GLY A 79 -4.62 11.24 3.99
N TRP A 80 -4.61 11.94 2.86
CA TRP A 80 -3.43 12.19 2.06
C TRP A 80 -2.38 13.00 2.82
N GLN A 81 -1.12 12.57 2.71
CA GLN A 81 0.05 13.22 3.27
C GLN A 81 1.10 13.47 2.17
N PRO A 82 1.78 14.62 2.18
CA PRO A 82 2.79 14.93 1.17
C PRO A 82 4.01 14.02 1.30
N ILE A 83 4.59 13.61 0.16
CA ILE A 83 5.88 12.92 0.14
C ILE A 83 7.00 13.94 -0.08
N GLY A 84 7.82 14.12 0.94
CA GLY A 84 8.94 15.06 0.93
C GLY A 84 8.48 16.52 0.96
N SER A 85 9.30 17.42 0.42
CA SER A 85 9.04 18.87 0.40
C SER A 85 8.37 19.37 -0.87
N GLY A 86 8.00 18.48 -1.79
CA GLY A 86 7.36 18.83 -3.07
C GLY A 86 5.84 18.64 -3.05
N ASP A 87 5.19 19.14 -4.09
CA ASP A 87 3.75 19.05 -4.37
C ASP A 87 3.40 17.99 -5.42
N ARG A 88 4.36 17.10 -5.73
CA ARG A 88 4.24 16.14 -6.84
C ARG A 88 3.61 14.81 -6.45
N PHE A 89 3.72 14.43 -5.18
CA PHE A 89 3.31 13.12 -4.70
C PHE A 89 2.70 13.22 -3.31
N GLU A 90 1.62 12.48 -3.12
CA GLU A 90 1.02 12.26 -1.82
C GLU A 90 0.82 10.76 -1.60
N TYR A 91 0.83 10.34 -0.34
CA TYR A 91 0.47 8.99 0.05
C TYR A 91 -0.69 8.98 1.04
N ALA A 92 -1.46 7.90 1.02
CA ALA A 92 -2.45 7.56 2.02
C ALA A 92 -2.15 6.14 2.53
N HIS A 93 -2.23 5.96 3.85
CA HIS A 93 -2.22 4.65 4.47
C HIS A 93 -3.66 4.30 4.84
N LEU A 94 -4.13 3.17 4.33
CA LEU A 94 -5.49 2.69 4.54
C LEU A 94 -5.44 1.33 5.19
N GLU A 95 -6.38 1.11 6.10
CA GLU A 95 -6.68 -0.21 6.61
C GLU A 95 -7.88 -0.76 5.85
N LEU A 96 -7.78 -2.01 5.40
CA LEU A 96 -8.90 -2.74 4.82
C LEU A 96 -9.49 -3.70 5.82
N TYR A 97 -8.63 -4.36 6.59
CA TYR A 97 -8.99 -5.38 7.55
C TYR A 97 -8.22 -5.24 8.85
N ARG A 98 -8.92 -5.54 9.95
CA ARG A 98 -8.34 -5.68 11.27
C ARG A 98 -9.14 -6.70 12.06
N GLY A 99 -8.45 -7.71 12.57
CA GLY A 99 -9.04 -8.79 13.34
C GLY A 99 -10.08 -9.60 12.58
N GLY A 100 -9.93 -9.75 11.27
CA GLY A 100 -10.92 -10.40 10.40
C GLY A 100 -12.19 -9.58 10.14
N VAL A 101 -12.24 -8.32 10.57
CA VAL A 101 -13.35 -7.39 10.31
C VAL A 101 -12.89 -6.35 9.30
N GLY A 102 -13.68 -6.12 8.26
CA GLY A 102 -13.41 -5.09 7.28
C GLY A 102 -13.66 -3.70 7.87
N THR A 103 -12.85 -2.71 7.50
CA THR A 103 -13.10 -1.30 7.89
C THR A 103 -14.47 -0.81 7.42
N VAL A 104 -14.94 -1.36 6.28
CA VAL A 104 -16.33 -1.29 5.85
C VAL A 104 -16.80 -2.68 5.39
N PRO A 105 -18.09 -3.04 5.56
CA PRO A 105 -18.57 -4.39 5.23
C PRO A 105 -18.35 -4.81 3.77
N ALA A 106 -18.44 -3.85 2.84
CA ALA A 106 -18.22 -4.12 1.42
C ALA A 106 -16.77 -4.46 1.08
N CYS A 107 -15.80 -4.14 1.95
CA CYS A 107 -14.40 -4.51 1.77
C CYS A 107 -14.07 -5.88 2.38
N GLU A 108 -15.04 -6.63 2.91
CA GLU A 108 -14.82 -7.99 3.42
C GLU A 108 -14.76 -9.05 2.31
N THR A 109 -13.98 -8.78 1.26
CA THR A 109 -13.72 -9.66 0.12
C THR A 109 -12.23 -9.70 -0.22
N SER A 110 -11.74 -10.82 -0.74
CA SER A 110 -10.33 -10.90 -1.15
C SER A 110 -10.02 -10.01 -2.36
N GLN A 111 -10.94 -9.91 -3.33
CA GLN A 111 -10.69 -9.14 -4.55
C GLN A 111 -11.07 -7.67 -4.35
N HIS A 112 -10.15 -6.77 -4.72
CA HIS A 112 -10.38 -5.33 -4.72
C HIS A 112 -10.07 -4.69 -6.06
N ARG A 113 -10.76 -3.58 -6.34
CA ARG A 113 -10.49 -2.71 -7.49
C ARG A 113 -10.39 -1.26 -7.05
N ALA A 114 -9.41 -0.57 -7.63
CA ALA A 114 -9.21 0.86 -7.43
C ALA A 114 -9.05 1.57 -8.77
N SER A 115 -9.49 2.82 -8.84
CA SER A 115 -9.41 3.64 -10.05
C SER A 115 -9.16 5.12 -9.73
N SER A 116 -8.56 5.84 -10.69
CA SER A 116 -8.36 7.29 -10.63
C SER A 116 -8.24 7.86 -12.05
N ASP A 117 -8.50 9.16 -12.19
CA ASP A 117 -8.28 9.89 -13.44
C ASP A 117 -6.79 10.10 -13.74
N GLU A 118 -5.89 9.95 -12.77
CA GLU A 118 -4.44 10.05 -12.96
C GLU A 118 -3.69 8.83 -12.42
N ASP A 119 -2.42 8.70 -12.81
CA ASP A 119 -1.57 7.57 -12.44
C ASP A 119 -1.30 7.53 -10.93
N PHE A 120 -1.57 6.38 -10.30
CA PHE A 120 -1.29 6.11 -8.89
C PHE A 120 -0.70 4.71 -8.70
N GLY A 121 -0.04 4.46 -7.57
CA GLY A 121 0.53 3.18 -7.19
C GLY A 121 -0.11 2.67 -5.91
N ILE A 122 -0.17 1.35 -5.75
CA ILE A 122 -0.65 0.68 -4.54
C ILE A 122 0.38 -0.38 -4.13
N VAL A 123 0.75 -0.37 -2.86
CA VAL A 123 1.42 -1.50 -2.21
C VAL A 123 0.47 -2.09 -1.20
N VAL A 124 0.28 -3.40 -1.29
CA VAL A 124 -0.57 -4.18 -0.39
C VAL A 124 0.33 -4.78 0.69
N TRP A 125 -0.13 -4.73 1.93
CA TRP A 125 0.53 -5.32 3.08
C TRP A 125 -0.45 -6.14 3.88
N GLY A 126 0.02 -7.26 4.43
CA GLY A 126 -0.71 -8.01 5.43
C GLY A 126 0.22 -8.54 6.51
N THR A 127 -0.31 -8.64 7.73
CA THR A 127 0.43 -9.15 8.89
C THR A 127 -0.50 -9.96 9.76
N ASP A 128 -0.02 -11.11 10.20
CA ASP A 128 -0.69 -12.00 11.12
C ASP A 128 0.33 -12.68 12.04
N HIS A 129 -0.12 -13.60 12.89
CA HIS A 129 0.71 -14.38 13.79
C HIS A 129 1.83 -15.13 13.05
N ALA A 130 3.06 -14.67 13.24
CA ALA A 130 4.29 -15.20 12.63
C ALA A 130 4.24 -15.27 11.09
N ALA A 131 3.45 -14.41 10.46
CA ALA A 131 3.28 -14.35 9.01
C ALA A 131 3.09 -12.91 8.54
N SER A 132 3.70 -12.56 7.41
CA SER A 132 3.54 -11.28 6.74
C SER A 132 3.61 -11.46 5.23
N TYR A 133 3.03 -10.53 4.49
CA TYR A 133 3.20 -10.41 3.06
C TYR A 133 3.17 -8.95 2.62
N GLY A 134 3.89 -8.64 1.57
CA GLY A 134 3.88 -7.35 0.91
C GLY A 134 4.09 -7.50 -0.58
N TYR A 135 3.33 -6.77 -1.40
CA TYR A 135 3.56 -6.75 -2.84
C TYR A 135 2.96 -5.50 -3.50
N PRO A 136 3.52 -5.03 -4.63
CA PRO A 136 2.89 -3.98 -5.43
C PRO A 136 1.66 -4.52 -6.16
N ALA A 137 0.52 -3.84 -6.09
CA ALA A 137 -0.72 -4.26 -6.75
C ALA A 137 -0.58 -4.38 -8.28
N GLY A 138 0.42 -3.71 -8.85
CA GLY A 138 0.81 -3.84 -10.24
C GLY A 138 1.69 -2.70 -10.70
N GLY A 139 2.12 -2.80 -11.95
CA GLY A 139 2.84 -1.77 -12.68
C GLY A 139 2.85 -2.12 -14.16
N THR A 140 3.07 -1.12 -15.00
CA THR A 140 3.25 -1.33 -16.44
C THR A 140 4.73 -1.51 -16.80
N LEU A 141 5.01 -2.10 -17.95
CA LEU A 141 6.37 -2.22 -18.51
C LEU A 141 6.70 -1.08 -19.50
N ARG A 142 6.06 0.09 -19.34
CA ARG A 142 6.39 1.28 -20.15
C ARG A 142 7.86 1.66 -19.94
N SER A 143 8.50 2.09 -21.03
CA SER A 143 9.85 2.63 -20.95
C SER A 143 9.87 3.84 -20.02
N ILE A 144 10.83 3.86 -19.11
CA ILE A 144 11.02 4.93 -18.13
C ILE A 144 12.20 5.85 -18.48
N ASN A 145 13.13 5.37 -19.29
CA ASN A 145 14.35 6.09 -19.69
C ASN A 145 14.68 5.74 -21.14
N GLU A 146 15.22 6.71 -21.88
CA GLU A 146 15.91 6.42 -23.14
C GLU A 146 17.35 6.04 -22.82
N VAL A 147 17.80 4.88 -23.33
CA VAL A 147 19.20 4.46 -23.19
C VAL A 147 19.93 4.87 -24.48
N ASP A 148 20.80 5.88 -24.37
CA ASP A 148 21.71 6.25 -25.46
C ASP A 148 22.90 5.27 -25.47
N VAL A 149 22.84 4.29 -26.37
CA VAL A 149 23.94 3.35 -26.56
C VAL A 149 24.90 3.95 -27.57
N ILE A 150 25.91 4.69 -27.10
CA ILE A 150 27.03 5.09 -27.95
C ILE A 150 27.87 3.84 -28.23
N PRO A 151 27.96 3.35 -29.49
CA PRO A 151 28.77 2.19 -29.81
C PRO A 151 30.24 2.51 -29.52
N ALA A 152 30.91 1.66 -28.75
CA ALA A 152 32.37 1.69 -28.69
C ALA A 152 32.88 1.21 -30.06
N GLY A 153 33.38 2.15 -30.86
CA GLY A 153 34.04 1.88 -32.15
C GLY A 153 35.36 1.14 -31.97
#